data_AF-A0A545U089-F1
#
_entry.id   AF-A0A545U089-F1
#
_cell.length_a   1.000
_cell.length_b   1.000
_cell.length_c   1.000
_cell.angle_alpha   90.00
_cell.angle_beta   90.00
_cell.angle_gamma   90.00
#
_symmetry.space_group_name_H-M   'P 1'
#
loop_
_entity.id
_entity.type
_entity.pdbx_description
1 polymer ?
#
loop_
_entity_poly.entity_id
_entity_poly.type
_entity_poly.pdbx_seq_one_letter_code
_entity_poly.pdbx_strand_id
1 'polypeptide(L)'
;MSCVGLKEHQVNPRKPHNCEWCAEKIPAGEKCMYRAYVWEGVFHSAYQHLECYEAMQKSAIDDNNLEFDEGMFNRGQTYAEWEG
;
A
#
# COMPACT_ATOMS: atom_id res chain seq x y z
N MET A 1 -2.08 16.62 5.93
CA MET A 1 -2.87 15.65 6.72
C MET A 1 -1.90 14.82 7.56
N SER A 2 -2.29 14.25 8.70
CA SER A 2 -1.35 13.46 9.53
C SER A 2 -1.55 11.96 9.28
N CYS A 3 -0.57 11.32 8.64
CA CYS A 3 -0.46 9.87 8.54
C CYS A 3 0.59 9.35 9.51
N VAL A 4 0.26 8.35 10.33
CA VAL A 4 1.23 7.72 11.25
C VAL A 4 1.26 6.22 11.00
N GLY A 5 2.41 5.71 10.54
CA GLY A 5 2.65 4.28 10.43
C GLY A 5 2.74 3.62 11.80
N LEU A 6 1.97 2.56 12.03
CA LEU A 6 1.96 1.81 13.29
C LEU A 6 2.74 0.50 13.19
N LYS A 7 2.47 -0.30 12.16
CA LYS A 7 3.08 -1.62 12.00
C LYS A 7 3.14 -2.03 10.54
N GLU A 8 4.30 -2.51 10.11
CA GLU A 8 4.53 -3.03 8.78
C GLU A 8 5.27 -4.37 8.89
N HIS A 9 4.81 -5.40 8.19
CA HIS A 9 5.50 -6.70 8.13
C HIS A 9 5.01 -7.54 6.97
N GLN A 10 5.90 -8.39 6.46
CA GLN A 10 5.54 -9.37 5.44
C GLN A 10 4.69 -10.49 6.03
N VAL A 11 3.65 -10.90 5.31
CA VAL A 11 2.74 -11.97 5.72
C VAL A 11 2.38 -12.86 4.53
N ASN A 12 1.92 -14.08 4.81
CA ASN A 12 1.27 -14.96 3.84
C ASN A 12 -0.20 -15.06 4.26
N PRO A 13 -1.14 -14.39 3.54
CA PRO A 13 -2.50 -14.25 4.01
C PRO A 13 -3.25 -15.57 3.85
N ARG A 14 -4.15 -15.86 4.79
CA ARG A 14 -4.95 -17.11 4.78
C ARG A 14 -6.13 -17.08 3.80
N LYS A 15 -6.52 -15.88 3.36
CA LYS A 15 -7.59 -15.62 2.40
C LYS A 15 -7.08 -14.63 1.36
N PRO A 16 -7.66 -14.56 0.16
CA PRO A 16 -7.28 -13.53 -0.78
C PRO A 16 -7.68 -12.14 -0.26
N HIS A 17 -6.89 -11.13 -0.61
CA HIS A 17 -7.11 -9.72 -0.30
C HIS A 17 -7.00 -8.88 -1.56
N ASN A 18 -7.48 -7.63 -1.52
CA ASN A 18 -7.17 -6.66 -2.54
C ASN A 18 -5.97 -5.82 -2.09
N CYS A 19 -5.12 -5.47 -3.04
CA CYS A 19 -4.01 -4.56 -2.81
C CYS A 19 -4.54 -3.12 -2.69
N GLU A 20 -4.23 -2.40 -1.60
CA GLU A 20 -4.67 -0.99 -1.46
C GLU A 20 -4.04 -0.07 -2.51
N TRP A 21 -2.94 -0.49 -3.15
CA TRP A 21 -2.24 0.34 -4.14
C TRP A 21 -2.87 0.23 -5.53
N CYS A 22 -3.06 -1.01 -6.01
CA CYS A 22 -3.49 -1.29 -7.37
C CYS A 22 -4.85 -1.97 -7.50
N ALA A 23 -5.56 -2.20 -6.40
CA ALA A 23 -6.84 -2.92 -6.33
C ALA A 23 -6.83 -4.36 -6.87
N GLU A 24 -5.71 -4.85 -7.44
CA GLU A 24 -5.58 -6.24 -7.87
C GLU A 24 -5.60 -7.20 -6.69
N LYS A 25 -6.04 -8.42 -6.99
CA LYS A 25 -6.16 -9.50 -6.00
C LYS A 25 -4.78 -10.04 -5.63
N ILE A 26 -4.55 -10.16 -4.33
CA ILE A 26 -3.45 -10.90 -3.70
C ILE A 26 -4.00 -12.30 -3.37
N PRO A 27 -3.52 -13.38 -4.03
CA PRO A 27 -3.93 -14.75 -3.72
C PRO A 27 -3.63 -15.16 -2.27
N ALA A 28 -4.43 -16.09 -1.75
CA ALA A 28 -4.13 -16.70 -0.46
C ALA A 28 -2.79 -17.45 -0.50
N GLY A 29 -1.98 -17.31 0.54
CA GLY A 29 -0.65 -17.91 0.65
C GLY A 29 0.46 -17.15 -0.09
N GLU A 30 0.12 -16.22 -0.98
CA GLU A 30 1.11 -15.38 -1.66
C GLU A 30 1.68 -14.34 -0.71
N LYS A 31 3.00 -14.20 -0.69
CA LYS A 31 3.67 -13.28 0.24
C LYS A 31 3.32 -11.83 -0.13
N CYS A 32 2.85 -11.06 0.85
CA CYS A 32 2.47 -9.66 0.68
C CYS A 32 2.93 -8.82 1.88
N MET A 33 2.82 -7.50 1.76
CA MET A 33 3.03 -6.57 2.86
C MET A 33 1.71 -6.30 3.58
N TYR A 34 1.69 -6.45 4.89
CA TYR A 34 0.63 -5.93 5.74
C TYR A 34 1.07 -4.61 6.35
N ARG A 35 0.17 -3.62 6.34
CA ARG A 35 0.38 -2.32 6.95
C ARG A 35 -0.78 -1.95 7.86
N ALA A 36 -0.45 -1.34 8.98
CA ALA A 36 -1.40 -0.67 9.85
C ALA A 36 -0.93 0.77 10.06
N TYR A 37 -1.84 1.72 9.90
CA TYR A 37 -1.56 3.14 9.99
C TYR A 37 -2.77 3.89 10.56
N VAL A 38 -2.53 5.10 11.04
CA VAL A 38 -3.60 6.04 11.40
C VAL A 38 -3.63 7.13 10.34
N TRP A 39 -4.77 7.28 9.68
CA TRP A 39 -5.05 8.36 8.73
C TRP A 39 -6.14 9.25 9.33
N GLU A 40 -5.85 10.54 9.50
CA GLU A 40 -6.79 11.53 10.07
C GLU A 40 -7.41 11.09 11.42
N GLY A 41 -6.61 10.44 12.25
CA GLY A 41 -7.05 9.95 13.57
C GLY A 41 -7.85 8.64 13.53
N VAL A 42 -8.10 8.07 12.36
CA VAL A 42 -8.78 6.79 12.16
C VAL A 42 -7.77 5.68 11.92
N PHE A 43 -7.97 4.52 12.55
CA PHE A 43 -7.13 3.35 12.34
C PHE A 43 -7.49 2.64 11.03
N HIS A 44 -6.48 2.37 10.21
CA HIS A 44 -6.59 1.63 8.96
C HIS A 44 -5.61 0.45 8.95
N SER A 45 -5.98 -0.58 8.20
CA SER A 45 -5.11 -1.71 7.91
C SER A 45 -5.30 -2.16 6.47
N ALA A 46 -4.21 -2.49 5.81
CA ALA A 46 -4.23 -2.81 4.40
C ALA A 46 -3.17 -3.86 4.02
N TYR A 47 -3.36 -4.38 2.82
CA TYR A 47 -2.47 -5.35 2.19
C TYR A 47 -1.95 -4.77 0.87
N GLN A 48 -0.70 -5.04 0.56
CA GLN A 48 -0.09 -4.65 -0.71
C GLN A 48 0.77 -5.78 -1.26
N HIS A 49 0.82 -5.93 -2.59
CA HIS A 49 1.89 -6.71 -3.20
C HIS A 49 3.24 -6.13 -2.77
N LEU A 50 4.28 -6.98 -2.69
CA LEU A 50 5.61 -6.52 -2.27
C LEU A 50 6.15 -5.42 -3.20
N GLU A 51 5.93 -5.56 -4.50
CA GLU A 51 6.33 -4.57 -5.50
C GLU A 51 5.53 -3.26 -5.40
N CYS A 52 4.22 -3.34 -5.09
CA CYS A 52 3.40 -2.15 -4.87
C CYS A 52 3.82 -1.40 -3.61
N TYR A 53 4.18 -2.12 -2.54
CA TYR A 53 4.73 -1.50 -1.35
C TYR A 53 6.06 -0.81 -1.63
N GLU A 54 6.95 -1.45 -2.38
CA GLU A 54 8.22 -0.84 -2.78
C GLU A 54 8.00 0.41 -3.64
N ALA A 55 7.06 0.37 -4.58
CA ALA A 55 6.70 1.51 -5.41
C ALA A 55 6.15 2.67 -4.59
N MET A 56 5.25 2.37 -3.64
CA MET A 56 4.71 3.35 -2.71
C MET A 56 5.83 3.95 -1.82
N GLN A 57 6.75 3.15 -1.29
CA GLN A 57 7.87 3.66 -0.49
C GLN A 57 8.79 4.58 -1.30
N LYS A 58 9.06 4.25 -2.55
CA LYS A 58 9.82 5.13 -3.47
C LYS A 58 9.08 6.45 -3.73
N SER A 59 7.74 6.39 -3.80
CA SER A 59 6.88 7.56 -4.01
C SER A 59 6.78 8.44 -2.75
N ALA A 60 6.76 7.83 -1.56
CA ALA A 60 6.60 8.49 -0.27
C ALA A 60 7.86 9.17 0.27
N ILE A 61 9.02 8.96 -0.37
CA ILE A 61 10.26 9.66 -0.02
C ILE A 61 10.18 11.16 -0.36
N ASP A 62 9.28 11.59 -1.27
CA ASP A 62 9.18 12.99 -1.68
C ASP A 62 8.10 13.79 -0.91
N ASP A 63 7.00 13.17 -0.49
CA ASP A 63 5.92 13.86 0.21
C ASP A 63 5.31 12.96 1.30
N ASN A 64 5.50 13.33 2.56
CA ASN A 64 4.83 12.77 3.75
C ASN A 64 3.30 13.02 3.76
N ASN A 65 2.70 13.27 2.59
CA ASN A 65 1.32 13.69 2.41
C ASN A 65 0.72 13.10 1.12
N LEU A 66 1.09 11.86 0.76
CA LEU A 66 0.48 11.12 -0.34
C LEU A 66 -0.97 10.77 0.02
N GLU A 67 -1.89 11.61 -0.46
CA GLU A 67 -3.29 11.24 -0.61
C GLU A 67 -3.41 10.36 -1.86
N PHE A 68 -3.84 9.11 -1.68
CA PHE A 68 -4.17 8.23 -2.79
C PHE A 68 -5.41 7.39 -2.45
N ASP A 69 -6.19 7.09 -3.47
CA ASP A 69 -7.34 6.20 -3.38
C ASP A 69 -6.93 4.75 -3.73
N GLU A 70 -7.68 3.77 -3.23
CA GLU A 70 -7.46 2.37 -3.55
C GLU A 70 -7.55 2.13 -5.07
N GLY A 71 -6.51 1.54 -5.65
CA GLY A 71 -6.48 1.23 -7.09
C GLY A 71 -6.15 2.40 -8.00
N MET A 72 -5.64 3.51 -7.43
CA MET A 72 -5.19 4.67 -8.21
C MET A 72 -4.01 4.35 -9.14
N PHE A 73 -3.18 3.36 -8.78
CA PHE A 73 -1.97 2.99 -9.51
C PHE A 73 -2.07 1.61 -10.15
N ASN A 74 -1.32 1.38 -11.23
CA ASN A 74 -1.14 0.02 -11.73
C ASN A 74 -0.23 -0.78 -10.77
N ARG A 75 -0.29 -2.12 -10.88
CA ARG A 75 0.54 -3.02 -10.08
C ARG A 75 2.04 -2.69 -10.25
N GLY A 76 2.70 -2.34 -9.14
CA GLY A 76 4.12 -1.99 -9.08
C GLY A 76 4.46 -0.59 -9.60
N GLN A 77 3.48 0.21 -10.02
CA GLN A 77 3.71 1.55 -10.56
C GLN A 77 4.00 2.55 -9.43
N THR A 78 5.01 3.38 -9.60
CA THR A 78 5.34 4.51 -8.71
C THR A 78 4.56 5.77 -9.08
N TYR A 79 4.52 6.76 -8.19
CA TYR A 79 3.89 8.05 -8.45
C TYR A 79 4.54 8.81 -9.61
N ALA A 80 5.88 8.79 -9.70
CA ALA A 80 6.63 9.40 -10.79
C ALA A 80 6.28 8.81 -12.17
N GLU A 81 5.93 7.52 -12.23
CA GLU A 81 5.48 6.85 -13.46
C GLU A 81 4.00 7.12 -13.79
N TRP A 82 3.23 7.70 -12.87
CA TRP A 82 1.83 8.04 -13.10
C TRP A 82 1.66 9.47 -13.63
N GLU A 83 2.53 10.41 -13.25
CA GLU A 83 2.51 11.80 -13.74
C GLU A 83 3.22 12.00 -15.10
N GLY A 84 3.98 11.01 -15.58
CA GLY A 84 4.73 11.05 -16.84
C GLY A 84 3.98 10.43 -18.03
#